data_AF-A0AAV4M3W9-F1
#
_entry.id   AF-A0AAV4M3W9-F1
#
_cell.length_a   1.000
_cell.length_b   1.000
_cell.length_c   1.000
_cell.angle_alpha   90.00
_cell.angle_beta   90.00
_cell.angle_gamma   90.00
#
_symmetry.space_group_name_H-M   'P 1'
#
loop_
_entity.id
_entity.type
_entity.pdbx_description
1 polymer ?
#
loop_
_entity_poly.entity_id
_entity_poly.type
_entity_poly.pdbx_seq_one_letter_code
_entity_poly.pdbx_strand_id
1 'polypeptide(L)'
;MMTGLIQESCEVLKSALSSNFMKEDIFDCLLNVLKSPNFKVRISAAQALTTLTSREQYGEHLIIIWQNLISTLLSTSSDVNFKEMKHQENLLDQLCYSLCHLASLLTLEDILKINSSINNSQEVLLISMWKFGSRLCKEKDSVLHTAIDKINSLKITSNDSEQTFIVLLDILNQASIAFYNQDN
;
A
#
# COMPACT_ATOMS: atom_id res chain seq x y z
N MET A 1 22.98 -5.62 -8.15
CA MET A 1 23.02 -4.49 -9.12
C MET A 1 21.65 -3.82 -9.29
N MET A 2 20.54 -4.56 -9.30
CA MET A 2 19.17 -3.99 -9.42
C MET A 2 18.66 -3.28 -8.14
N THR A 3 19.26 -3.54 -6.98
CA THR A 3 18.92 -2.88 -5.70
C THR A 3 19.51 -1.47 -5.57
N GLY A 4 20.68 -1.20 -6.16
CA GLY A 4 21.33 0.12 -6.11
C GLY A 4 20.60 1.19 -6.93
N LEU A 5 20.11 0.82 -8.12
CA LEU A 5 19.37 1.73 -9.01
C LEU A 5 18.00 2.14 -8.44
N ILE A 6 17.33 1.25 -7.70
CA ILE A 6 16.06 1.56 -7.04
C ILE A 6 16.30 2.50 -5.85
N GLN A 7 17.39 2.30 -5.09
CA GLN A 7 17.69 3.11 -3.92
C GLN A 7 18.13 4.55 -4.29
N GLU A 8 18.93 4.73 -5.34
CA GLU A 8 19.23 6.06 -5.90
C GLU A 8 17.99 6.75 -6.44
N SER A 9 17.10 6.01 -7.13
CA SER A 9 15.85 6.57 -7.63
C SER A 9 14.94 7.06 -6.49
N CYS A 10 14.88 6.33 -5.38
CA CYS A 10 14.12 6.72 -4.18
C CYS A 10 14.70 7.98 -3.51
N GLU A 11 16.02 8.14 -3.42
CA GLU A 11 16.62 9.35 -2.85
C GLU A 11 16.42 10.59 -3.73
N VAL A 12 16.54 10.43 -5.06
CA VAL A 12 16.21 11.49 -6.02
C VAL A 12 14.73 11.88 -5.92
N LEU A 13 13.82 10.92 -5.86
CA LEU A 13 12.38 11.17 -5.65
C LEU A 13 12.11 11.87 -4.32
N LYS A 14 12.69 11.41 -3.21
CA LYS A 14 12.57 12.08 -1.90
C LYS A 14 13.05 13.53 -1.95
N SER A 15 14.16 13.78 -2.63
CA SER A 15 14.71 15.13 -2.80
C SER A 15 13.79 16.02 -3.65
N ALA A 16 13.18 15.48 -4.71
CA ALA A 16 12.24 16.20 -5.58
C ALA A 16 10.92 16.51 -4.84
N LEU A 17 10.47 15.59 -3.98
CA LEU A 17 9.30 15.72 -3.12
C LEU A 17 9.53 16.64 -1.90
N SER A 18 10.60 17.44 -1.87
CA SER A 18 10.85 18.43 -0.80
C SER A 18 10.16 19.78 -1.05
N SER A 19 9.96 20.18 -2.32
CA SER A 19 9.27 21.45 -2.69
C SER A 19 7.78 21.23 -2.96
N ASN A 20 6.88 21.98 -2.29
CA ASN A 20 5.42 21.72 -2.36
C ASN A 20 4.82 21.87 -3.77
N PHE A 21 5.29 22.83 -4.58
CA PHE A 21 4.75 23.07 -5.92
C PHE A 21 5.06 21.92 -6.91
N MET A 22 6.15 21.17 -6.71
CA MET A 22 6.50 20.04 -7.58
C MET A 22 5.92 18.71 -7.10
N LYS A 23 5.39 18.64 -5.88
CA LYS A 23 4.89 17.37 -5.29
C LYS A 23 3.62 16.88 -5.95
N GLU A 24 2.68 17.78 -6.23
CA GLU A 24 1.37 17.43 -6.80
C GLU A 24 1.56 16.86 -8.22
N ASP A 25 2.31 17.55 -9.07
CA ASP A 25 2.65 17.10 -10.43
C ASP A 25 3.37 15.73 -10.44
N ILE A 26 4.25 15.49 -9.45
CA ILE A 26 4.94 14.21 -9.32
C ILE A 26 3.98 13.10 -8.94
N PHE A 27 3.06 13.32 -7.98
CA PHE A 27 2.07 12.32 -7.61
C PHE A 27 1.15 11.98 -8.78
N ASP A 28 0.64 12.99 -9.50
CA ASP A 28 -0.21 12.77 -10.67
C ASP A 28 0.52 12.00 -11.78
N CYS A 29 1.78 12.34 -12.03
CA CYS A 29 2.62 11.60 -12.96
C CYS A 29 2.77 10.13 -12.55
N LEU A 30 3.12 9.88 -11.28
CA LEU A 30 3.28 8.52 -10.75
C LEU A 30 1.97 7.72 -10.76
N LEU A 31 0.84 8.35 -10.45
CA LEU A 31 -0.49 7.73 -10.55
C LEU A 31 -0.84 7.35 -12.00
N ASN A 32 -0.39 8.12 -12.99
CA ASN A 32 -0.51 7.75 -14.39
C ASN A 32 0.43 6.59 -14.76
N VAL A 33 1.66 6.58 -14.26
CA VAL A 33 2.62 5.48 -14.46
C VAL A 33 2.12 4.17 -13.82
N LEU A 34 1.39 4.24 -12.71
CA LEU A 34 0.77 3.09 -12.04
C LEU A 34 -0.26 2.34 -12.91
N LYS A 35 -0.76 3.01 -13.97
CA LYS A 35 -1.69 2.45 -14.97
C LYS A 35 -0.98 1.90 -16.22
N SER A 36 0.36 1.90 -16.24
CA SER A 36 1.16 1.36 -17.35
C SER A 36 0.84 -0.10 -17.63
N PRO A 37 0.89 -0.58 -18.89
CA PRO A 37 0.73 -2.01 -19.19
C PRO A 37 1.89 -2.87 -18.67
N ASN A 38 3.01 -2.26 -18.26
CA ASN A 38 4.20 -2.99 -17.82
C ASN A 38 4.25 -3.13 -16.29
N PHE A 39 4.19 -4.37 -15.79
CA PHE A 39 4.20 -4.65 -14.34
C PHE A 39 5.42 -4.09 -13.61
N LYS A 40 6.62 -4.11 -14.21
CA LYS A 40 7.83 -3.57 -13.56
C LYS A 40 7.74 -2.06 -13.38
N VAL A 41 7.20 -1.36 -14.38
CA VAL A 41 6.97 0.09 -14.33
C VAL A 41 5.95 0.44 -13.24
N ARG A 42 4.88 -0.36 -13.12
CA ARG A 42 3.88 -0.19 -12.04
C ARG A 42 4.47 -0.42 -10.65
N ILE A 43 5.34 -1.44 -10.49
CA ILE A 43 6.06 -1.69 -9.23
C ILE A 43 6.89 -0.47 -8.83
N SER A 44 7.66 0.10 -9.76
CA SER A 44 8.46 1.31 -9.48
C SER A 44 7.60 2.51 -9.13
N ALA A 45 6.45 2.69 -9.78
CA ALA A 45 5.51 3.75 -9.43
C ALA A 45 4.92 3.57 -8.03
N ALA A 46 4.47 2.36 -7.68
CA ALA A 46 3.94 2.06 -6.35
C ALA A 46 4.99 2.31 -5.27
N GLN A 47 6.25 1.90 -5.49
CA GLN A 47 7.36 2.18 -4.58
C GLN A 47 7.60 3.67 -4.40
N ALA A 48 7.65 4.42 -5.51
CA ALA A 48 7.85 5.87 -5.50
C ALA A 48 6.74 6.60 -4.72
N LEU A 49 5.49 6.20 -4.96
CA LEU A 49 4.30 6.71 -4.27
C LEU A 49 4.30 6.44 -2.77
N THR A 50 5.10 5.49 -2.27
CA THR A 50 5.19 5.17 -0.84
C THR A 50 6.57 5.43 -0.24
N THR A 51 7.33 6.39 -0.79
CA THR A 51 8.66 6.75 -0.27
C THR A 51 8.63 7.70 0.92
N LEU A 52 7.55 8.48 1.07
CA LEU A 52 7.42 9.47 2.14
C LEU A 52 6.97 8.80 3.44
N THR A 53 7.52 9.27 4.56
CA THR A 53 7.42 8.62 5.88
C THR A 53 6.54 9.38 6.86
N SER A 54 5.96 10.51 6.46
CA SER A 54 5.04 11.29 7.31
C SER A 54 3.74 11.59 6.57
N ARG A 55 2.64 11.63 7.32
CA ARG A 55 1.29 11.89 6.80
C ARG A 55 1.18 13.26 6.14
N GLU A 56 1.85 14.25 6.72
CA GLU A 56 1.82 15.65 6.29
C GLU A 56 2.45 15.83 4.91
N GLN A 57 3.47 15.03 4.58
CA GLN A 57 4.15 15.10 3.28
C GLN A 57 3.25 14.69 2.11
N TYR A 58 2.22 13.87 2.36
CA TYR A 58 1.24 13.47 1.34
C TYR A 58 0.12 14.50 1.16
N GLY A 59 -0.24 15.27 2.19
CA GLY A 59 -1.42 16.15 2.15
C GLY A 59 -2.69 15.37 1.76
N GLU A 60 -3.51 15.92 0.86
CA GLU A 60 -4.71 15.24 0.37
C GLU A 60 -4.43 14.04 -0.55
N HIS A 61 -3.21 13.94 -1.11
CA HIS A 61 -2.85 12.87 -2.04
C HIS A 61 -2.81 11.50 -1.37
N LEU A 62 -2.70 11.39 -0.04
CA LEU A 62 -2.69 10.09 0.63
C LEU A 62 -3.92 9.25 0.27
N ILE A 63 -5.10 9.88 0.31
CA ILE A 63 -6.37 9.20 0.02
C ILE A 63 -6.49 8.86 -1.47
N ILE A 64 -6.02 9.76 -2.34
CA ILE A 64 -6.00 9.54 -3.80
C ILE A 64 -5.09 8.35 -4.15
N ILE A 65 -3.89 8.31 -3.56
CA ILE A 65 -2.93 7.22 -3.75
C ILE A 65 -3.50 5.92 -3.22
N TRP A 66 -4.07 5.91 -2.01
CA TRP A 66 -4.74 4.75 -1.43
C TRP A 66 -5.79 4.15 -2.38
N GLN A 67 -6.70 4.98 -2.89
CA GLN A 67 -7.77 4.56 -3.80
C GLN A 67 -7.20 4.02 -5.12
N ASN A 68 -6.17 4.65 -5.68
CA ASN A 68 -5.53 4.19 -6.91
C ASN A 68 -4.78 2.87 -6.69
N LEU A 69 -4.14 2.66 -5.54
CA LEU A 69 -3.50 1.39 -5.19
C LEU A 69 -4.54 0.26 -5.10
N ILE A 70 -5.69 0.49 -4.47
CA ILE A 70 -6.79 -0.49 -4.43
C ILE A 70 -7.32 -0.78 -5.84
N SER A 71 -7.60 0.24 -6.65
CA SER A 71 -8.06 0.04 -8.04
C SER A 71 -7.05 -0.74 -8.89
N THR A 72 -5.77 -0.45 -8.70
CA THR A 72 -4.64 -1.14 -9.34
C THR A 72 -4.55 -2.59 -8.86
N LEU A 73 -4.81 -2.85 -7.57
CA LEU A 73 -4.84 -4.20 -7.00
C LEU A 73 -6.00 -5.00 -7.59
N LEU A 74 -7.21 -4.45 -7.62
CA LEU A 74 -8.42 -5.08 -8.17
C LEU A 74 -8.19 -5.51 -9.63
N SER A 75 -7.79 -4.58 -10.49
CA SER A 75 -7.53 -4.87 -11.91
C SER A 75 -6.43 -5.90 -12.12
N THR A 76 -5.35 -5.84 -11.32
CA THR A 76 -4.26 -6.82 -11.39
C THR A 76 -4.69 -8.20 -10.89
N SER A 77 -5.61 -8.28 -9.93
CA SER A 77 -6.11 -9.55 -9.40
C SER A 77 -7.13 -10.22 -10.32
N SER A 78 -7.86 -9.46 -11.15
CA SER A 78 -8.87 -10.00 -12.06
C SER A 78 -8.28 -10.62 -13.33
N ASP A 79 -7.20 -10.06 -13.88
CA ASP A 79 -6.66 -10.48 -15.18
C ASP A 79 -5.35 -11.27 -15.03
N VAL A 80 -5.41 -12.60 -15.10
CA VAL A 80 -4.21 -13.46 -15.01
C VAL A 80 -3.41 -13.43 -16.31
N ASN A 81 -2.18 -12.91 -16.25
CA ASN A 81 -1.23 -12.96 -17.36
C ASN A 81 -0.25 -14.13 -17.16
N PHE A 82 -0.57 -15.28 -17.75
CA PHE A 82 0.24 -16.50 -17.64
C PHE A 82 1.70 -16.33 -18.10
N LYS A 83 1.99 -15.39 -19.00
CA LYS A 83 3.36 -15.14 -19.48
C LYS A 83 4.21 -14.36 -18.48
N GLU A 84 3.58 -13.57 -17.62
CA GLU A 84 4.25 -12.66 -16.70
C GLU A 84 3.78 -12.85 -15.25
N MET A 85 3.27 -14.04 -14.90
CA MET A 85 2.68 -14.31 -13.57
C MET A 85 3.59 -13.87 -12.43
N LYS A 86 4.89 -14.16 -12.49
CA LYS A 86 5.84 -13.74 -11.47
C LYS A 86 5.91 -12.22 -11.30
N HIS A 87 5.84 -11.46 -12.40
CA HIS A 87 5.83 -10.01 -12.33
C HIS A 87 4.49 -9.46 -11.84
N GLN A 88 3.39 -10.12 -12.18
CA GLN A 88 2.07 -9.83 -11.66
C GLN A 88 1.98 -10.07 -10.14
N GLU A 89 2.46 -11.22 -9.65
CA GLU A 89 2.54 -11.54 -8.22
C GLU A 89 3.41 -10.53 -7.46
N ASN A 90 4.58 -10.19 -8.00
CA ASN A 90 5.44 -9.16 -7.41
C ASN A 90 4.75 -7.79 -7.34
N LEU A 91 3.93 -7.44 -8.33
CA LEU A 91 3.15 -6.22 -8.28
C LEU A 91 2.09 -6.29 -7.19
N LEU A 92 1.33 -7.39 -7.09
CA LEU A 92 0.35 -7.58 -6.01
C LEU A 92 1.00 -7.43 -4.64
N ASP A 93 2.17 -8.05 -4.43
CA ASP A 93 2.92 -7.93 -3.18
C ASP A 93 3.37 -6.49 -2.91
N GLN A 94 3.85 -5.77 -3.93
CA GLN A 94 4.23 -4.37 -3.78
C GLN A 94 3.01 -3.48 -3.44
N LEU A 95 1.85 -3.73 -4.05
CA LEU A 95 0.62 -2.98 -3.75
C LEU A 95 0.16 -3.23 -2.31
N CYS A 96 0.22 -4.48 -1.84
CA CYS A 96 -0.09 -4.82 -0.45
C CYS A 96 0.88 -4.17 0.54
N TYR A 97 2.17 -4.21 0.25
CA TYR A 97 3.19 -3.50 1.03
C TYR A 97 2.91 -2.00 1.09
N SER A 98 2.57 -1.40 -0.05
CA SER A 98 2.28 0.03 -0.18
C SER A 98 1.05 0.43 0.65
N LEU A 99 0.01 -0.41 0.66
CA LEU A 99 -1.18 -0.21 1.50
C LEU A 99 -0.85 -0.32 3.00
N CYS A 100 -0.02 -1.28 3.41
CA CYS A 100 0.45 -1.37 4.80
C CYS A 100 1.22 -0.10 5.20
N HIS A 101 2.11 0.38 4.32
CA HIS A 101 2.86 1.61 4.55
C HIS A 101 1.92 2.81 4.74
N LEU A 102 0.97 3.04 3.84
CA LEU A 102 0.01 4.13 4.00
C LEU A 102 -0.87 3.97 5.24
N ALA A 103 -1.27 2.74 5.59
CA ALA A 103 -2.04 2.46 6.79
C ALA A 103 -1.30 2.87 8.08
N SER A 104 0.03 2.73 8.10
CA SER A 104 0.89 3.18 9.21
C SER A 104 0.91 4.70 9.39
N LEU A 105 0.47 5.47 8.38
CA LEU A 105 0.45 6.93 8.40
C LEU A 105 -0.95 7.53 8.59
N LEU A 106 -2.01 6.72 8.59
CA LEU A 106 -3.38 7.23 8.64
C LEU A 106 -3.66 8.03 9.91
N THR A 107 -4.59 8.99 9.79
CA THR A 107 -5.21 9.71 10.90
C THR A 107 -6.66 9.27 11.07
N LEU A 108 -7.33 9.69 12.15
CA LEU A 108 -8.76 9.42 12.36
C LEU A 108 -9.63 9.94 11.20
N GLU A 109 -9.30 11.11 10.66
CA GLU A 109 -10.03 11.68 9.53
C GLU A 109 -9.87 10.83 8.26
N ASP A 110 -8.67 10.29 8.03
CA ASP A 110 -8.41 9.46 6.86
C ASP A 110 -9.21 8.15 6.88
N ILE A 111 -9.46 7.58 8.06
CA ILE A 111 -10.23 6.34 8.23
C ILE A 111 -11.64 6.50 7.65
N LEU A 112 -12.29 7.65 7.92
CA LEU A 112 -13.60 7.97 7.34
C LEU A 112 -13.52 8.09 5.81
N LYS A 113 -12.47 8.75 5.31
CA LYS A 113 -12.27 8.98 3.86
C LYS A 113 -12.01 7.69 3.07
N ILE A 114 -11.37 6.68 3.67
CA ILE A 114 -11.07 5.40 3.00
C ILE A 114 -12.17 4.34 3.16
N ASN A 115 -13.16 4.56 4.04
CA ASN A 115 -14.18 3.58 4.39
C ASN A 115 -14.88 2.93 3.18
N SER A 116 -15.31 3.73 2.21
CA SER A 116 -15.97 3.22 1.00
C SER A 116 -15.04 2.34 0.16
N SER A 117 -13.78 2.75 -0.01
CA SER A 117 -12.79 2.01 -0.81
C SER A 117 -12.47 0.64 -0.23
N ILE A 118 -12.40 0.54 1.11
CA ILE A 118 -12.15 -0.70 1.83
C ILE A 118 -13.36 -1.63 1.70
N ASN A 119 -14.57 -1.16 2.06
CA ASN A 119 -15.76 -2.02 2.05
C ASN A 119 -16.08 -2.54 0.64
N ASN A 120 -15.93 -1.70 -0.39
CA ASN A 120 -16.20 -2.10 -1.77
C ASN A 120 -15.19 -3.12 -2.32
N SER A 121 -14.03 -3.24 -1.68
CA SER A 121 -12.91 -4.07 -2.15
C SER A 121 -12.50 -5.14 -1.13
N GLN A 122 -13.31 -5.36 -0.09
CA GLN A 122 -12.94 -6.11 1.10
C GLN A 122 -12.48 -7.54 0.77
N GLU A 123 -13.24 -8.28 -0.06
CA GLU A 123 -12.93 -9.66 -0.43
C GLU A 123 -11.55 -9.77 -1.10
N VAL A 124 -11.29 -8.92 -2.10
CA VAL A 124 -10.01 -8.93 -2.82
C VAL A 124 -8.88 -8.51 -1.89
N LEU A 125 -9.09 -7.55 -0.99
CA LEU A 125 -8.09 -7.12 -0.02
C LEU A 125 -7.74 -8.22 0.98
N LEU A 126 -8.72 -8.95 1.51
CA LEU A 126 -8.49 -10.09 2.42
C LEU A 126 -7.64 -11.16 1.73
N ILE A 127 -8.00 -11.57 0.52
CA ILE A 127 -7.27 -12.59 -0.26
C ILE A 127 -5.86 -12.10 -0.61
N SER A 128 -5.73 -10.83 -1.03
CA SER A 128 -4.45 -10.26 -1.45
C SER A 128 -3.50 -10.09 -0.26
N MET A 129 -3.99 -9.66 0.90
CA MET A 129 -3.18 -9.58 2.13
C MET A 129 -2.76 -10.95 2.61
N TRP A 130 -3.62 -11.95 2.59
CA TRP A 130 -3.23 -13.31 2.94
C TRP A 130 -2.09 -13.81 2.05
N LYS A 131 -2.25 -13.70 0.72
CA LYS A 131 -1.23 -14.12 -0.25
C LYS A 131 0.09 -13.37 -0.07
N PHE A 132 0.02 -12.06 0.18
CA PHE A 132 1.17 -11.23 0.49
C PHE A 132 1.87 -11.71 1.77
N GLY A 133 1.10 -11.93 2.85
CA GLY A 133 1.61 -12.44 4.12
C GLY A 133 2.29 -13.79 4.00
N SER A 134 1.77 -14.71 3.18
CA SER A 134 2.40 -16.01 2.88
C SER A 134 3.71 -15.93 2.07
N ARG A 135 4.04 -14.77 1.51
CA ARG A 135 5.28 -14.52 0.74
C ARG A 135 6.18 -13.47 1.38
N LEU A 136 5.74 -12.85 2.48
CA LEU A 136 6.46 -11.78 3.14
C LEU A 136 7.72 -12.33 3.82
N CYS A 137 8.86 -11.68 3.57
CA CYS A 137 10.13 -12.03 4.22
C CYS A 137 10.23 -11.36 5.60
N LYS A 138 10.93 -12.01 6.54
CA LYS A 138 11.10 -11.54 7.92
C LYS A 138 11.76 -10.17 8.02
N GLU A 139 12.58 -9.77 7.05
CA GLU A 139 13.23 -8.46 7.03
C GLU A 139 12.26 -7.32 6.66
N LYS A 140 11.04 -7.63 6.22
CA LYS A 140 10.06 -6.67 5.70
C LYS A 140 8.74 -6.67 6.48
N ASP A 141 8.62 -7.47 7.54
CA ASP A 141 7.40 -7.60 8.35
C ASP A 141 7.10 -6.34 9.19
N SER A 142 8.11 -5.54 9.49
CA SER A 142 7.99 -4.32 10.28
C SER A 142 6.93 -3.35 9.75
N VAL A 143 6.72 -3.28 8.43
CA VAL A 143 5.68 -2.43 7.83
C VAL A 143 4.27 -2.86 8.26
N LEU A 144 4.07 -4.17 8.40
CA LEU A 144 2.79 -4.77 8.78
C LEU A 144 2.51 -4.54 10.26
N HIS A 145 3.51 -4.76 11.11
CA HIS A 145 3.40 -4.48 12.54
C HIS A 145 3.12 -3.00 12.81
N THR A 146 3.87 -2.11 12.16
CA THR A 146 3.66 -0.66 12.29
C THR A 146 2.26 -0.25 11.85
N ALA A 147 1.75 -0.83 10.75
CA ALA A 147 0.39 -0.59 10.29
C ALA A 147 -0.66 -1.04 11.32
N ILE A 148 -0.56 -2.28 11.80
CA ILE A 148 -1.51 -2.85 12.78
C ILE A 148 -1.50 -2.02 14.08
N ASP A 149 -0.33 -1.72 14.61
CA ASP A 149 -0.18 -0.92 15.84
C ASP A 149 -0.76 0.48 15.66
N LYS A 150 -0.53 1.11 14.51
CA LYS A 150 -1.13 2.40 14.18
C LYS A 150 -2.65 2.33 14.21
N ILE A 151 -3.26 1.38 13.51
CA ILE A 151 -4.71 1.26 13.43
C ILE A 151 -5.32 0.92 14.80
N ASN A 152 -4.68 0.07 15.59
CA ASN A 152 -5.09 -0.21 16.97
C ASN A 152 -5.06 1.04 17.86
N SER A 153 -3.99 1.84 17.76
CA SER A 153 -3.87 3.09 18.52
C SER A 153 -4.99 4.09 18.18
N LEU A 154 -5.34 4.20 16.90
CA LEU A 154 -6.42 5.06 16.42
C LEU A 154 -7.79 4.55 16.88
N LYS A 155 -8.04 3.24 16.81
CA LYS A 155 -9.31 2.63 17.25
C LYS A 155 -9.63 2.97 18.71
N ILE A 156 -8.64 2.91 19.60
CA ILE A 156 -8.81 3.23 21.03
C ILE A 156 -9.28 4.68 21.24
N THR A 157 -8.88 5.60 20.36
CA THR A 157 -9.18 7.03 20.48
C THR A 157 -10.51 7.46 19.85
N SER A 158 -11.26 6.55 19.20
CA SER A 158 -12.41 6.89 18.35
C SER A 158 -13.72 6.21 18.77
N ASN A 159 -14.81 6.97 18.78
CA ASN A 159 -16.18 6.46 19.01
C ASN A 159 -17.03 6.31 17.73
N ASP A 160 -16.65 6.92 16.59
CA ASP A 160 -17.56 7.14 15.45
C ASP A 160 -17.29 6.28 14.19
N SER A 161 -16.41 5.28 14.24
CA SER A 161 -16.02 4.51 13.03
C SER A 161 -15.62 3.05 13.30
N GLU A 162 -16.27 2.40 14.27
CA GLU A 162 -15.85 1.08 14.75
C GLU A 162 -15.77 0.03 13.62
N GLN A 163 -16.72 0.04 12.69
CA GLN A 163 -16.77 -0.95 11.60
C GLN A 163 -15.57 -0.83 10.64
N THR A 164 -15.17 0.38 10.25
CA THR A 164 -14.04 0.59 9.34
C THR A 164 -12.74 0.12 9.98
N PHE A 165 -12.55 0.40 11.27
CA PHE A 165 -11.40 -0.09 12.03
C PHE A 165 -11.37 -1.62 12.09
N ILE A 166 -12.52 -2.26 12.35
CA ILE A 166 -12.62 -3.72 12.40
C ILE A 166 -12.24 -4.32 11.04
N VAL A 167 -12.82 -3.82 9.95
CA VAL A 167 -12.55 -4.36 8.60
C VAL A 167 -11.09 -4.13 8.19
N LEU A 168 -10.53 -2.94 8.44
CA LEU A 168 -9.13 -2.67 8.12
C LEU A 168 -8.17 -3.52 8.95
N LEU A 169 -8.45 -3.71 10.24
CA LEU A 169 -7.65 -4.61 11.09
C LEU A 169 -7.76 -6.05 10.64
N ASP A 170 -8.95 -6.54 10.26
CA ASP A 170 -9.11 -7.89 9.73
C ASP A 170 -8.25 -8.08 8.47
N ILE A 171 -8.31 -7.13 7.52
CA ILE A 171 -7.47 -7.13 6.31
C ILE A 171 -5.98 -7.20 6.64
N LEU A 172 -5.47 -6.34 7.53
CA LEU A 172 -4.06 -6.36 7.90
C LEU A 172 -3.68 -7.66 8.64
N ASN A 173 -4.56 -8.14 9.51
CA ASN A 173 -4.33 -9.38 10.26
C ASN A 173 -4.30 -10.62 9.36
N GLN A 174 -4.97 -10.63 8.20
CA GLN A 174 -4.81 -11.72 7.22
C GLN A 174 -3.35 -11.90 6.80
N ALA A 175 -2.62 -10.81 6.56
CA ALA A 175 -1.20 -10.89 6.24
C ALA A 175 -0.37 -11.39 7.44
N SER A 176 -0.71 -10.96 8.66
CA SER A 176 0.01 -11.32 9.88
C SER A 176 -0.15 -12.82 10.18
N ILE A 177 -1.39 -13.32 10.14
CA ILE A 177 -1.69 -14.75 10.33
C ILE A 177 -0.98 -15.59 9.27
N ALA A 178 -1.08 -15.19 8.00
CA ALA A 178 -0.43 -15.90 6.91
C ALA A 178 1.10 -15.95 7.04
N PHE A 179 1.71 -14.87 7.53
CA PHE A 179 3.15 -14.79 7.78
C PHE A 179 3.61 -15.75 8.89
N TYR A 180 2.92 -15.76 10.04
CA TYR A 180 3.28 -16.66 11.15
C TYR A 180 2.99 -18.14 10.86
N ASN A 181 2.05 -18.44 9.97
CA ASN A 181 1.78 -19.81 9.54
C ASN A 181 2.84 -20.39 8.59
N GLN A 182 3.82 -19.60 8.11
CA GLN A 182 4.90 -20.12 7.27
C GLN A 182 5.92 -20.97 8.06
N ASP A 183 6.03 -20.75 9.38
CA ASP A 183 7.04 -21.37 10.26
C ASP A 183 6.52 -22.64 10.98
N ASN A 184 5.25 -23.04 10.75
CA ASN A 184 4.63 -24.25 11.30
C ASN A 184 4.53 -25.37 10.26
#